data_AF-A0AAD0RZP7-F1
#
_entry.id   AF-A0AAD0RZP7-F1
#
_cell.length_a   1.000
_cell.length_b   1.000
_cell.length_c   1.000
_cell.angle_alpha   90.00
_cell.angle_beta   90.00
_cell.angle_gamma   90.00
#
_symmetry.space_group_name_H-M   'P 1'
#
loop_
_entity.id
_entity.type
_entity.pdbx_description
1 polymer ?
#
loop_
_entity_poly.entity_id
_entity_poly.type
_entity_poly.pdbx_seq_one_letter_code
_entity_poly.pdbx_strand_id
1 'polypeptide(L)'
;MRQLNIWVKIKKPLFIGLYILASLILCFAVLHITNGASKKLFDNVLDVFPFFVTAASALTWALFNYIEGVLKDVSELKVEQKKIVKAITALTDLKNEVISNAAFIIFLLILDAVLNGISSFYGEDSTLVQWLILSVRGCIIFLAIYAAFDQFQGFKTAQQFRLVINQIKNKAKL
;
A
#
# COMPACT_ATOMS: atom_id res chain seq x y z
N MET A 1 24.70 9.17 -7.96
CA MET A 1 23.33 8.85 -7.49
C MET A 1 22.81 7.45 -7.88
N ARG A 2 23.67 6.47 -8.27
CA ARG A 2 23.23 5.11 -8.66
C ARG A 2 23.23 4.09 -7.49
N GLN A 3 24.02 4.37 -6.44
CA GLN A 3 24.19 3.48 -5.27
C GLN A 3 23.03 3.56 -4.26
N LEU A 4 22.39 4.74 -4.08
CA LEU A 4 21.22 4.87 -3.19
C LEU A 4 20.00 4.08 -3.69
N ASN A 5 19.78 4.03 -5.01
CA ASN A 5 18.64 3.31 -5.59
C ASN A 5 18.72 1.79 -5.42
N ILE A 6 19.93 1.21 -5.44
CA ILE A 6 20.12 -0.24 -5.26
C ILE A 6 19.90 -0.60 -3.78
N TRP A 7 20.42 0.21 -2.86
CA TRP A 7 20.26 -0.03 -1.44
C TRP A 7 18.80 0.12 -0.96
N VAL A 8 18.06 1.12 -1.49
CA VAL A 8 16.61 1.26 -1.24
C VAL A 8 15.81 0.12 -1.89
N LYS A 9 16.18 -0.30 -3.11
CA LYS A 9 15.54 -1.44 -3.80
C LYS A 9 15.78 -2.80 -3.15
N ILE A 10 16.92 -3.01 -2.48
CA ILE A 10 17.24 -4.27 -1.78
C ILE A 10 16.66 -4.28 -0.36
N LYS A 11 16.61 -3.13 0.31
CA LYS A 11 16.05 -3.02 1.66
C LYS A 11 14.53 -3.10 1.69
N LYS A 12 13.83 -2.46 0.74
CA LYS A 12 12.35 -2.54 0.65
C LYS A 12 11.84 -4.00 0.68
N PRO A 13 12.29 -4.94 -0.16
CA PRO A 13 11.78 -6.31 -0.16
C PRO A 13 12.16 -7.07 1.12
N LEU A 14 13.32 -6.79 1.71
CA LEU A 14 13.74 -7.43 2.96
C LEU A 14 12.88 -6.95 4.14
N PHE A 15 12.58 -5.67 4.23
CA PHE A 15 11.65 -5.13 5.23
C PHE A 15 10.23 -5.66 5.04
N ILE A 16 9.75 -5.76 3.80
CA ILE A 16 8.45 -6.36 3.49
C ILE A 16 8.43 -7.84 3.90
N GLY A 17 9.48 -8.60 3.59
CA GLY A 17 9.61 -10.00 4.00
C GLY A 17 9.61 -10.18 5.51
N LEU A 18 10.35 -9.34 6.24
CA LEU A 18 10.33 -9.33 7.71
C LEU A 18 8.95 -8.95 8.27
N TYR A 19 8.27 -7.99 7.65
CA TYR A 19 6.92 -7.59 8.02
C TYR A 19 5.91 -8.72 7.83
N ILE A 20 6.00 -9.45 6.72
CA ILE A 20 5.20 -10.65 6.44
C ILE A 20 5.45 -11.71 7.52
N LEU A 21 6.71 -12.06 7.77
CA LEU A 21 7.08 -13.06 8.77
C LEU A 21 6.60 -12.67 10.18
N ALA A 22 6.84 -11.41 10.58
CA ALA A 22 6.41 -10.91 11.88
C ALA A 22 4.88 -10.94 12.03
N SER A 23 4.15 -10.53 10.99
CA SER A 23 2.68 -10.53 11.02
C SER A 23 2.11 -11.95 11.03
N LEU A 24 2.67 -12.89 10.27
CA LEU A 24 2.29 -14.30 10.31
C LEU A 24 2.51 -14.91 11.70
N ILE A 25 3.70 -14.71 12.27
CA ILE A 25 4.03 -15.22 13.62
C ILE A 25 3.10 -14.60 14.65
N LEU A 26 2.83 -13.30 14.57
CA LEU A 26 1.94 -12.61 15.49
C LEU A 26 0.51 -13.15 15.39
N CYS A 27 -0.05 -13.27 14.19
CA CYS A 27 -1.40 -13.80 13.98
C CYS A 27 -1.51 -15.24 14.52
N PHE A 28 -0.53 -16.08 14.21
CA PHE A 28 -0.50 -17.46 14.65
C PHE A 28 -0.33 -17.57 16.17
N ALA A 29 0.58 -16.79 16.76
CA ALA A 29 0.79 -16.76 18.21
C ALA A 29 -0.46 -16.30 18.96
N VAL A 30 -1.16 -15.28 18.47
CA VAL A 30 -2.42 -14.80 19.07
C VAL A 30 -3.49 -15.90 19.04
N LEU A 31 -3.64 -16.62 17.93
CA LEU A 31 -4.56 -17.76 17.84
C LEU A 31 -4.13 -18.90 18.78
N HIS A 32 -2.84 -19.21 18.83
CA HIS A 32 -2.32 -20.31 19.64
C HIS A 32 -2.44 -20.04 21.15
N ILE A 33 -2.00 -18.86 21.61
CA ILE A 33 -2.03 -18.47 23.03
C ILE A 33 -3.46 -18.36 23.56
N THR A 34 -4.40 -17.94 22.70
CA THR A 34 -5.82 -17.81 23.09
C THR A 34 -6.63 -19.09 22.86
N ASN A 35 -6.00 -20.20 22.46
CA ASN A 35 -6.67 -21.44 22.08
C ASN A 35 -7.82 -21.20 21.07
N GLY A 36 -7.61 -20.30 20.12
CA GLY A 36 -8.59 -19.95 19.09
C GLY A 36 -9.69 -18.98 19.53
N ALA A 37 -9.72 -18.51 20.77
CA ALA A 37 -10.73 -17.53 21.21
C ALA A 37 -10.65 -16.20 20.44
N SER A 38 -9.46 -15.85 19.92
CA SER A 38 -9.28 -14.68 19.06
C SER A 38 -9.82 -14.86 17.63
N LYS A 39 -10.31 -16.05 17.23
CA LYS A 39 -10.82 -16.30 15.86
C LYS A 39 -11.87 -15.26 15.44
N LYS A 40 -12.82 -14.96 16.33
CA LYS A 40 -13.87 -13.96 16.10
C LYS A 40 -13.33 -12.56 15.81
N LEU A 41 -12.17 -12.20 16.38
CA LEU A 41 -11.52 -10.93 16.07
C LEU A 41 -11.04 -10.90 14.61
N PHE A 42 -10.39 -11.96 14.15
CA PHE A 42 -9.94 -12.06 12.76
C PHE A 42 -11.13 -12.08 11.80
N ASP A 43 -12.17 -12.85 12.09
CA ASP A 43 -13.37 -12.92 11.28
C ASP A 43 -14.01 -11.52 11.13
N ASN A 44 -14.22 -10.80 12.24
CA ASN A 44 -14.77 -9.44 12.20
C ASN A 44 -13.93 -8.46 11.36
N VAL A 45 -12.60 -8.55 11.43
CA VAL A 45 -11.70 -7.66 10.67
C VAL A 45 -11.69 -8.05 9.19
N LEU A 46 -11.72 -9.35 8.89
CA LEU A 46 -11.79 -9.87 7.53
C LEU A 46 -13.14 -9.54 6.86
N ASP A 47 -14.23 -9.55 7.61
CA ASP A 47 -15.56 -9.18 7.13
C ASP A 47 -15.64 -7.72 6.64
N VAL A 48 -14.91 -6.81 7.30
CA VAL A 48 -14.85 -5.40 6.90
C VAL A 48 -13.71 -5.09 5.92
N PHE A 49 -12.84 -6.06 5.63
CA PHE A 49 -11.69 -5.86 4.75
C PHE A 49 -12.08 -5.37 3.33
N PRO A 50 -13.13 -5.90 2.66
CA PRO A 50 -13.56 -5.39 1.35
C PRO A 50 -13.94 -3.91 1.36
N PHE A 51 -14.50 -3.41 2.46
CA PHE A 51 -14.82 -1.99 2.62
C PHE A 51 -13.55 -1.13 2.61
N PHE A 52 -12.52 -1.54 3.36
CA PHE A 52 -11.23 -0.83 3.36
C PHE A 52 -10.53 -0.87 2.01
N VAL A 53 -10.59 -2.00 1.30
CA VAL A 53 -10.05 -2.12 -0.06
C VAL A 53 -10.75 -1.17 -1.02
N THR A 54 -12.08 -1.04 -0.90
CA THR A 54 -12.87 -0.10 -1.70
C THR A 54 -12.47 1.35 -1.40
N ALA A 55 -12.36 1.71 -0.12
CA ALA A 55 -11.93 3.04 0.29
C ALA A 55 -10.50 3.37 -0.19
N ALA A 56 -9.56 2.43 -0.08
CA ALA A 56 -8.19 2.59 -0.58
C ALA A 56 -8.15 2.73 -2.11
N SER A 57 -8.98 1.98 -2.83
CA SER A 57 -9.10 2.09 -4.28
C SER A 57 -9.63 3.46 -4.71
N ALA A 58 -10.65 3.99 -4.02
CA ALA A 58 -11.16 5.34 -4.26
C ALA A 58 -10.11 6.42 -3.96
N LEU A 59 -9.38 6.28 -2.85
CA LEU A 59 -8.27 7.18 -2.50
C LEU A 59 -7.15 7.13 -3.55
N THR A 60 -6.87 5.96 -4.11
CA THR A 60 -5.92 5.80 -5.22
C THR A 60 -6.32 6.65 -6.40
N TRP A 61 -7.57 6.57 -6.84
CA TRP A 61 -8.08 7.36 -7.96
C TRP A 61 -7.99 8.86 -7.68
N ALA A 62 -8.34 9.29 -6.47
CA ALA A 62 -8.20 10.68 -6.07
C ALA A 62 -6.74 11.16 -6.12
N LEU A 63 -5.80 10.35 -5.62
CA LEU A 63 -4.37 10.64 -5.65
C LEU A 63 -3.80 10.65 -7.07
N PHE A 64 -4.23 9.72 -7.92
CA PHE A 64 -3.83 9.67 -9.33
C PHE A 64 -4.22 10.98 -10.03
N ASN A 65 -5.48 11.39 -9.92
CA ASN A 65 -5.98 12.64 -10.50
C ASN A 65 -5.26 13.86 -9.93
N TYR A 66 -4.94 13.85 -8.64
CA TYR A 66 -4.16 14.90 -8.00
C TYR A 66 -2.75 14.99 -8.61
N ILE A 67 -2.05 13.87 -8.77
CA ILE A 67 -0.70 13.82 -9.36
C ILE A 67 -0.76 14.30 -10.82
N GLU A 68 -1.78 13.91 -11.60
CA GLU A 68 -1.94 14.40 -12.98
C GLU A 68 -2.15 15.91 -13.03
N GLY A 69 -2.94 16.47 -12.11
CA GLY A 69 -3.07 17.91 -11.96
C GLY A 69 -1.73 18.60 -11.68
N VAL A 70 -0.92 18.03 -10.77
CA VAL A 70 0.42 18.55 -10.45
C VAL A 70 1.37 18.42 -11.65
N LEU A 71 1.34 17.32 -12.39
CA LEU A 71 2.13 17.12 -13.60
C LEU A 71 1.83 18.21 -14.64
N LYS A 72 0.55 18.51 -14.85
CA LYS A 72 0.12 19.61 -15.73
C LYS A 72 0.68 20.94 -15.23
N ASP A 73 0.52 21.23 -13.94
CA ASP A 73 1.04 22.46 -13.31
C ASP A 73 2.56 22.62 -13.47
N VAL A 74 3.33 21.53 -13.41
CA VAL A 74 4.79 21.52 -13.65
C VAL A 74 5.12 21.82 -15.10
N SER A 75 4.39 21.23 -16.04
CA SER A 75 4.66 21.38 -17.48
C SER A 75 4.50 22.83 -17.97
N GLU A 76 3.69 23.62 -17.28
CA GLU A 76 3.43 25.04 -17.58
C GLU A 76 4.49 25.99 -16.97
N LEU A 77 5.41 25.48 -16.14
CA LEU A 77 6.43 26.31 -15.50
C LEU A 77 7.50 26.78 -16.50
N LYS A 78 7.80 28.08 -16.47
CA LYS A 78 8.91 28.69 -17.22
C LYS A 78 10.21 28.65 -16.42
N VAL A 79 10.68 27.46 -16.06
CA VAL A 79 11.90 27.23 -15.25
C VAL A 79 12.91 26.42 -16.07
N GLU A 80 14.16 26.33 -15.61
CA GLU A 80 15.18 25.46 -16.20
C GLU A 80 14.63 24.07 -16.56
N GLN A 81 14.75 23.71 -17.84
CA GLN A 81 14.24 22.47 -18.42
C GLN A 81 14.70 21.22 -17.65
N LYS A 82 15.94 21.22 -17.12
CA LYS A 82 16.49 20.11 -16.34
C LYS A 82 15.75 19.87 -15.01
N LYS A 83 15.26 20.92 -14.35
CA LYS A 83 14.48 20.80 -13.10
C LYS A 83 13.07 20.31 -13.39
N ILE A 84 12.46 20.81 -14.48
CA ILE A 84 11.14 20.38 -14.96
C ILE A 84 11.16 18.89 -15.30
N VAL A 85 12.13 18.43 -16.11
CA VAL A 85 12.25 17.02 -16.50
C VAL A 85 12.39 16.12 -15.26
N LYS A 86 13.23 16.50 -14.28
CA LYS A 86 13.37 15.73 -13.03
C LYS A 86 12.06 15.65 -12.24
N ALA A 87 11.32 16.75 -12.14
CA ALA A 87 10.04 16.79 -11.43
C ALA A 87 8.99 15.93 -12.14
N ILE A 88 8.90 16.00 -13.46
CA ILE A 88 8.00 15.16 -14.27
C ILE A 88 8.34 13.68 -14.08
N THR A 89 9.62 13.30 -14.14
CA THR A 89 10.03 11.90 -13.91
C THR A 89 9.63 11.43 -12.51
N ALA A 90 9.94 12.20 -11.46
CA ALA A 90 9.59 11.83 -10.08
C ALA A 90 8.07 11.70 -9.86
N LEU A 91 7.28 12.62 -10.42
CA LEU A 91 5.82 12.56 -10.35
C LEU A 91 5.24 11.40 -11.17
N THR A 92 5.87 11.05 -12.29
CA THR A 92 5.47 9.88 -13.10
C THR A 92 5.79 8.57 -12.38
N ASP A 93 6.96 8.47 -11.76
CA ASP A 93 7.34 7.32 -10.93
C ASP A 93 6.35 7.16 -9.76
N LEU A 94 6.01 8.26 -9.09
CA LEU A 94 5.01 8.28 -8.03
C LEU A 94 3.63 7.83 -8.53
N LYS A 95 3.22 8.28 -9.73
CA LYS A 95 1.96 7.86 -10.35
C LYS A 95 1.92 6.35 -10.58
N ASN A 96 3.02 5.79 -11.08
CA ASN A 96 3.15 4.35 -11.32
C ASN A 96 3.15 3.54 -10.01
N GLU A 97 3.81 4.05 -8.95
CA GLU A 97 3.78 3.45 -7.60
C GLU A 97 2.35 3.41 -7.05
N VAL A 98 1.58 4.49 -7.21
CA VAL A 98 0.17 4.56 -6.79
C VAL A 98 -0.70 3.53 -7.52
N ILE A 99 -0.54 3.39 -8.84
CA ILE A 99 -1.27 2.37 -9.63
C ILE A 99 -0.88 0.96 -9.19
N SER A 100 0.42 0.71 -9.00
CA SER A 100 0.93 -0.59 -8.56
C SER A 100 0.40 -0.96 -7.17
N ASN A 101 0.32 0.00 -6.24
CA ASN A 101 -0.21 -0.22 -4.90
C ASN A 101 -1.70 -0.57 -4.93
N ALA A 102 -2.50 0.07 -5.79
CA ALA A 102 -3.91 -0.28 -5.94
C ALA A 102 -4.11 -1.68 -6.53
N ALA A 103 -3.37 -2.02 -7.59
CA ALA A 103 -3.39 -3.37 -8.15
C ALA A 103 -3.00 -4.42 -7.09
N PHE A 104 -2.02 -4.10 -6.25
CA PHE A 104 -1.59 -4.96 -5.16
C PHE A 104 -2.68 -5.15 -4.09
N ILE A 105 -3.36 -4.08 -3.65
CA ILE A 105 -4.47 -4.18 -2.69
C ILE A 105 -5.62 -5.01 -3.25
N ILE A 106 -5.95 -4.86 -4.54
CA ILE A 106 -6.97 -5.68 -5.21
C ILE A 106 -6.53 -7.16 -5.24
N PHE A 107 -5.26 -7.42 -5.56
CA PHE A 107 -4.71 -8.77 -5.54
C PHE A 107 -4.80 -9.40 -4.15
N LEU A 108 -4.50 -8.63 -3.10
CA LEU A 108 -4.64 -9.07 -1.70
C LEU A 108 -6.10 -9.44 -1.36
N LEU A 109 -7.09 -8.68 -1.83
CA LEU A 109 -8.50 -9.02 -1.67
C LEU A 109 -8.87 -10.33 -2.36
N ILE A 110 -8.40 -10.54 -3.59
CA ILE A 110 -8.62 -11.80 -4.33
C ILE A 110 -7.98 -12.96 -3.59
N LEU A 111 -6.76 -12.79 -3.09
CA LEU A 111 -6.04 -13.81 -2.34
C LEU A 111 -6.77 -14.18 -1.05
N ASP A 112 -7.31 -13.19 -0.32
CA ASP A 112 -8.14 -13.45 0.86
C ASP A 112 -9.38 -14.27 0.51
N ALA A 113 -10.11 -13.90 -0.55
CA ALA A 113 -11.29 -14.62 -1.00
C ALA A 113 -10.97 -16.07 -1.39
N VAL A 114 -9.85 -16.30 -2.06
CA VAL A 114 -9.37 -17.65 -2.41
C VAL A 114 -9.04 -18.44 -1.15
N LEU A 115 -8.33 -17.86 -0.18
CA LEU A 115 -7.99 -18.55 1.07
C LEU A 115 -9.22 -18.83 1.93
N ASN A 116 -10.21 -17.94 1.92
CA ASN A 116 -11.50 -18.17 2.56
C ASN A 116 -12.22 -19.36 1.92
N GLY A 117 -12.25 -19.43 0.60
CA GLY A 117 -12.77 -20.58 -0.15
C GLY A 117 -12.02 -21.86 0.20
N ILE A 118 -10.69 -21.81 0.24
CA ILE A 118 -9.85 -22.96 0.64
C ILE A 118 -10.18 -23.42 2.06
N SER A 119 -10.38 -22.49 2.99
CA SER A 119 -10.68 -22.80 4.39
C SER A 119 -11.97 -23.62 4.53
N SER A 120 -12.95 -23.44 3.64
CA SER A 120 -14.21 -24.17 3.66
C SER A 120 -14.07 -25.68 3.36
N PHE A 121 -12.97 -26.10 2.72
CA PHE A 121 -12.68 -27.52 2.48
C PHE A 121 -12.10 -28.24 3.70
N TYR A 122 -11.67 -27.50 4.72
CA TYR A 122 -11.13 -28.05 5.95
C TYR A 122 -12.20 -27.97 7.05
N GLY A 123 -12.72 -29.13 7.47
CA GLY A 123 -13.67 -29.23 8.58
C GLY A 123 -13.09 -28.72 9.91
N GLU A 124 -13.95 -28.57 10.92
CA GLU A 124 -13.58 -28.08 12.27
C GLU A 124 -12.51 -28.93 12.97
N ASP A 125 -12.30 -30.17 12.51
CA ASP A 125 -11.36 -31.12 13.10
C ASP A 125 -9.88 -30.77 12.88
N SER A 126 -9.54 -29.90 11.92
CA SER A 126 -8.15 -29.50 11.62
C SER A 126 -7.80 -28.12 12.15
N THR A 127 -7.78 -27.99 13.49
CA THR A 127 -7.54 -26.73 14.21
C THR A 127 -6.25 -26.02 13.80
N LEU A 128 -5.15 -26.77 13.64
CA LEU A 128 -3.86 -26.20 13.23
C LEU A 128 -3.89 -25.64 11.80
N VAL A 129 -4.51 -26.35 10.85
CA VAL A 129 -4.61 -25.88 9.46
C VAL A 129 -5.50 -24.65 9.38
N GLN A 130 -6.61 -24.63 10.11
CA GLN A 130 -7.47 -23.45 10.19
C GLN A 130 -6.73 -22.24 10.76
N TRP A 131 -5.92 -22.43 11.82
CA TRP A 131 -5.13 -21.34 12.40
C TRP A 131 -4.04 -20.84 11.45
N LEU A 132 -3.39 -21.72 10.69
CA LEU A 132 -2.45 -21.32 9.66
C LEU A 132 -3.13 -20.50 8.57
N ILE A 133 -4.25 -20.97 8.02
CA ILE A 133 -5.00 -20.23 6.99
C ILE A 133 -5.44 -18.86 7.51
N LEU A 134 -6.01 -18.81 8.72
CA LEU A 134 -6.46 -17.56 9.33
C LEU A 134 -5.29 -16.61 9.61
N SER A 135 -4.10 -17.13 9.92
CA SER A 135 -2.90 -16.33 10.10
C SER A 135 -2.40 -15.72 8.80
N VAL A 136 -2.46 -16.48 7.70
CA VAL A 136 -2.14 -15.96 6.36
C VAL A 136 -3.15 -14.88 5.96
N ARG A 137 -4.45 -15.11 6.19
CA ARG A 137 -5.49 -14.09 5.95
C ARG A 137 -5.30 -12.84 6.82
N GLY A 138 -4.92 -13.00 8.08
CA GLY A 138 -4.51 -11.89 8.94
C GLY A 138 -3.31 -11.12 8.39
N CYS A 139 -2.28 -11.82 7.91
CA CYS A 139 -1.11 -11.20 7.25
C CYS A 139 -1.51 -10.37 6.01
N ILE A 140 -2.52 -10.79 5.24
CA ILE A 140 -3.04 -10.02 4.10
C ILE A 140 -3.56 -8.65 4.56
N ILE A 141 -4.27 -8.58 5.68
CA ILE A 141 -4.75 -7.32 6.26
C ILE A 141 -3.57 -6.42 6.63
N PHE A 142 -2.56 -6.95 7.31
CA PHE A 142 -1.35 -6.20 7.66
C PHE A 142 -0.67 -5.64 6.41
N LEU A 143 -0.53 -6.45 5.35
CA LEU A 143 0.03 -6.00 4.07
C LEU A 143 -0.80 -4.89 3.42
N ALA A 144 -2.13 -4.96 3.49
CA ALA A 144 -3.00 -3.92 2.98
C ALA A 144 -2.85 -2.61 3.78
N ILE A 145 -2.70 -2.69 5.11
CA ILE A 145 -2.41 -1.53 5.96
C ILE A 145 -1.06 -0.91 5.58
N TYR A 146 -0.03 -1.73 5.36
CA TYR A 146 1.27 -1.25 4.90
C TYR A 146 1.18 -0.55 3.55
N ALA A 147 0.48 -1.13 2.58
CA ALA A 147 0.26 -0.53 1.26
C ALA A 147 -0.48 0.81 1.36
N ALA A 148 -1.51 0.89 2.20
CA ALA A 148 -2.23 2.14 2.46
C ALA A 148 -1.31 3.20 3.07
N PHE A 149 -0.44 2.84 4.01
CA PHE A 149 0.53 3.78 4.61
C PHE A 149 1.52 4.31 3.57
N ASP A 150 2.08 3.43 2.73
CA ASP A 150 2.98 3.82 1.64
C ASP A 150 2.28 4.78 0.67
N GLN A 151 1.01 4.52 0.36
CA GLN A 151 0.19 5.40 -0.47
C GLN A 151 -0.03 6.80 0.16
N PHE A 152 -0.23 6.88 1.47
CA PHE A 152 -0.30 8.17 2.18
C PHE A 152 1.02 8.95 2.12
N GLN A 153 2.17 8.27 2.17
CA GLN A 153 3.46 8.93 1.99
C GLN A 153 3.60 9.48 0.57
N GLY A 154 3.16 8.72 -0.44
CA GLY A 154 3.08 9.19 -1.81
C GLY A 154 2.25 10.47 -1.96
N PHE A 155 1.08 10.54 -1.30
CA PHE A 155 0.26 11.76 -1.28
C PHE A 155 0.98 12.95 -0.66
N LYS A 156 1.71 12.76 0.46
CA LYS A 156 2.51 13.84 1.06
C LYS A 156 3.59 14.35 0.11
N THR A 157 4.25 13.45 -0.62
CA THR A 157 5.24 13.85 -1.63
C THR A 157 4.61 14.67 -2.74
N ALA A 158 3.46 14.24 -3.29
CA ALA A 158 2.74 15.01 -4.31
C ALA A 158 2.32 16.41 -3.82
N GLN A 159 1.86 16.51 -2.57
CA GLN A 159 1.54 17.78 -1.91
C GLN A 159 2.75 18.72 -1.83
N GLN A 160 3.91 18.20 -1.43
CA GLN A 160 5.16 18.98 -1.37
C GLN A 160 5.55 19.53 -2.74
N PHE A 161 5.42 18.72 -3.81
CA PHE A 161 5.64 19.21 -5.18
C PHE A 161 4.71 20.39 -5.51
N ARG A 162 3.41 20.26 -5.22
CA ARG A 162 2.43 21.32 -5.49
C ARG A 162 2.73 22.61 -4.73
N LEU A 163 3.15 22.51 -3.48
CA LEU A 163 3.56 23.68 -2.67
C LEU A 163 4.74 24.40 -3.30
N VAL A 164 5.78 23.67 -3.70
CA VAL A 164 6.97 24.26 -4.35
C VAL A 164 6.60 24.92 -5.68
N ILE A 165 5.74 24.29 -6.49
CA ILE A 165 5.27 24.85 -7.76
C ILE A 165 4.52 26.17 -7.54
N ASN A 166 3.62 26.22 -6.57
CA ASN A 166 2.87 27.44 -6.24
C ASN A 166 3.80 28.58 -5.79
N GLN A 167 4.82 28.28 -5.01
CA GLN A 167 5.83 29.27 -4.62
C GLN A 167 6.60 29.81 -5.82
N ILE A 168 6.96 28.96 -6.79
CA ILE A 168 7.63 29.37 -8.03
C ILE A 168 6.69 30.24 -8.88
N LYS A 169 5.43 29.82 -9.08
CA LYS A 169 4.42 30.59 -9.82
C LYS A 169 4.20 31.98 -9.20
N ASN A 170 4.17 32.08 -7.88
CA ASN A 170 4.01 33.35 -7.17
C ASN A 170 5.24 34.26 -7.31
N LYS A 171 6.46 33.70 -7.24
CA LYS A 171 7.70 34.47 -7.46
C LYS A 171 7.87 34.96 -8.89
N ALA A 172 7.36 34.24 -9.88
CA ALA A 172 7.45 34.61 -11.29
C ALA A 172 6.39 35.65 -11.73
N LYS A 173 5.42 35.98 -10.86
CA LYS A 173 4.43 37.05 -11.07
C LYS A 173 4.85 38.40 -10.48
N LEU A 174 5.95 38.44 -9.72
CA LEU A 174 6.68 39.64 -9.32
C LEU A 174 7.77 39.92 -10.34
#